data_AF-A0A6C0JP76-F1
#
_entry.id   AF-A0A6C0JP76-F1
#
_cell.length_a   1.000
_cell.length_b   1.000
_cell.length_c   1.000
_cell.angle_alpha   90.00
_cell.angle_beta   90.00
_cell.angle_gamma   90.00
#
_symmetry.space_group_name_H-M   'P 1'
#
loop_
_entity.id
_entity.type
_entity.pdbx_description
1 polymer ?
#
loop_
_entity_poly.entity_id
_entity_poly.type
_entity_poly.pdbx_seq_one_letter_code
_entity_poly.pdbx_strand_id
1 'polypeptide(L)'
;MSSEYLLILMLLLTIVIVIFIYIDIEIKKKNKIVKNKTNKNTVIHKKTISDKGDSMCTKSTCDSIDPVSNPVYNMHQIVKQSILLEEHLANKSKRCRDCITKHFSHIIGLAEEAVMLACENAKNYPYMLELPDFYNNLFKKWLEKDSTCLEICSELRNIRKKLIAVYFYGDKYKI
;
A
#
# COMPACT_ATOMS: atom_id res chain seq x y z
N MET A 1 0.52 -61.47 1.60
CA MET A 1 -0.69 -60.87 0.99
C MET A 1 -1.56 -60.15 2.03
N SER A 2 -2.09 -60.79 3.08
CA SER A 2 -3.04 -60.11 4.00
C SER A 2 -2.47 -58.90 4.78
N SER A 3 -1.17 -58.90 5.10
CA SER A 3 -0.49 -57.78 5.78
C SER A 3 -0.27 -56.55 4.90
N GLU A 4 -0.11 -56.74 3.59
CA GLU A 4 0.08 -55.65 2.63
C GLU A 4 -1.22 -54.88 2.39
N TYR A 5 -2.36 -55.61 2.32
CA TYR A 5 -3.69 -54.99 2.26
C TYR A 5 -4.01 -54.20 3.53
N LEU A 6 -3.56 -54.69 4.70
CA LEU A 6 -3.74 -53.98 5.97
C LEU A 6 -2.96 -52.66 5.99
N LEU A 7 -1.71 -52.65 5.50
CA LEU A 7 -0.89 -51.45 5.38
C LEU A 7 -1.49 -50.43 4.41
N ILE A 8 -1.97 -50.88 3.25
CA ILE A 8 -2.63 -50.02 2.26
C ILE A 8 -3.91 -49.40 2.84
N LEU A 9 -4.71 -50.18 3.57
CA LEU A 9 -5.93 -49.69 4.22
C LEU A 9 -5.63 -48.62 5.29
N MET A 10 -4.59 -48.84 6.11
CA MET A 10 -4.16 -47.87 7.11
C MET A 10 -3.66 -46.56 6.47
N LEU A 11 -2.97 -46.66 5.34
CA LEU A 11 -2.48 -45.49 4.60
C LEU A 11 -3.61 -44.71 3.92
N LEU A 12 -4.64 -45.39 3.42
CA LEU A 12 -5.84 -44.73 2.89
C LEU A 12 -6.62 -44.00 4.00
N LEU A 13 -6.74 -44.61 5.18
CA LEU A 13 -7.39 -43.98 6.33
C LEU A 13 -6.66 -42.72 6.80
N THR A 14 -5.33 -42.72 6.84
CA THR A 14 -4.56 -41.52 7.23
C THR A 14 -4.72 -40.39 6.22
N ILE A 15 -4.72 -40.68 4.92
CA ILE A 15 -4.96 -39.68 3.88
C ILE A 15 -6.35 -39.05 4.03
N VAL A 16 -7.38 -39.87 4.27
CA VAL A 16 -8.75 -39.38 4.47
C VAL A 16 -8.85 -38.47 5.70
N ILE A 17 -8.21 -38.83 6.81
CA ILE A 17 -8.17 -37.99 8.02
C ILE A 17 -7.51 -36.63 7.76
N VAL A 18 -6.39 -36.61 7.02
CA VAL A 18 -5.70 -35.36 6.66
C VAL A 18 -6.58 -34.46 5.80
N ILE A 19 -7.32 -35.03 4.84
CA ILE A 19 -8.27 -34.29 4.00
C ILE A 19 -9.38 -33.66 4.86
N PHE A 20 -9.94 -34.40 5.83
CA PHE A 20 -10.96 -33.85 6.73
C PHE A 20 -10.43 -32.70 7.59
N ILE A 21 -9.20 -32.80 8.12
CA ILE A 21 -8.57 -31.73 8.89
C ILE A 21 -8.38 -30.48 8.01
N TYR A 22 -7.93 -30.65 6.76
CA TYR A 22 -7.73 -29.55 5.83
C TYR A 22 -9.05 -28.80 5.52
N ILE A 23 -10.14 -29.54 5.30
CA ILE A 23 -11.47 -28.96 5.05
C ILE A 23 -11.97 -28.17 6.26
N ASP A 24 -11.80 -28.68 7.49
CA ASP A 24 -12.23 -27.98 8.71
C ASP A 24 -11.49 -26.64 8.92
N ILE A 25 -10.19 -26.60 8.60
CA ILE A 25 -9.37 -25.37 8.66
C ILE A 25 -9.89 -24.31 7.67
N GLU A 26 -10.18 -24.71 6.42
CA GLU A 26 -10.71 -23.80 5.39
C GLU A 26 -12.08 -23.23 5.76
N ILE A 27 -12.97 -24.04 6.35
CA ILE A 27 -14.29 -23.57 6.83
C ILE A 27 -14.12 -22.54 7.96
N LYS A 28 -13.23 -22.79 8.93
CA LYS A 28 -12.95 -21.84 10.03
C LYS A 28 -12.39 -20.51 9.52
N LYS A 29 -11.52 -20.53 8.50
CA LYS A 29 -10.96 -19.32 7.88
C LYS A 29 -12.05 -18.47 7.21
N LYS A 30 -12.97 -19.10 6.46
CA LYS A 30 -14.12 -18.40 5.83
C LYS A 30 -15.06 -17.78 6.87
N ASN A 31 -15.38 -18.50 7.95
CA ASN A 31 -16.27 -17.99 9.00
C ASN A 31 -15.68 -16.79 9.77
N LYS A 32 -14.36 -16.75 9.96
CA LYS A 32 -13.66 -15.60 10.56
C LYS A 32 -13.72 -14.35 9.68
N ILE A 33 -13.61 -14.52 8.36
CA ILE A 33 -13.73 -13.44 7.38
C ILE A 33 -15.14 -12.85 7.37
N VAL A 34 -16.18 -13.69 7.42
CA VAL A 34 -17.58 -13.24 7.43
C VAL A 34 -17.91 -12.45 8.70
N LYS A 35 -17.51 -12.92 9.90
CA LYS A 35 -17.75 -12.19 11.16
C LYS A 35 -17.08 -10.81 11.20
N ASN A 36 -15.89 -10.66 10.60
CA ASN A 36 -15.20 -9.37 10.55
C ASN A 36 -15.83 -8.37 9.57
N LYS A 37 -16.55 -8.85 8.55
CA LYS A 37 -17.25 -7.99 7.58
C LYS A 37 -18.53 -7.39 8.18
N THR A 38 -19.23 -8.12 9.05
CA THR A 38 -20.46 -7.65 9.71
C THR A 38 -20.19 -6.58 10.77
N ASN A 39 -19.06 -6.65 11.49
CA ASN A 39 -18.72 -5.70 12.55
C ASN A 39 -18.21 -4.32 12.08
N LYS A 40 -17.85 -4.14 10.79
CA LYS A 40 -17.38 -2.84 10.26
C LYS A 40 -18.50 -1.92 9.76
N ASN A 41 -19.75 -2.39 9.70
CA ASN A 41 -20.87 -1.61 9.17
C ASN A 41 -21.68 -0.81 10.22
N THR A 42 -21.25 -0.77 11.48
CA THR A 42 -22.03 -0.19 12.59
C THR A 42 -21.36 0.92 13.39
N VAL A 43 -20.37 1.63 12.82
CA VAL A 43 -19.81 2.84 13.47
C VAL A 43 -19.98 4.04 12.55
N ILE A 44 -21.22 4.54 12.53
CA ILE A 44 -21.53 5.89 12.05
C ILE A 44 -21.01 6.86 13.10
N HIS A 45 -20.09 7.69 12.65
CA HIS A 45 -19.38 8.73 13.39
C HIS A 45 -20.36 9.75 14.01
N LYS A 46 -20.48 9.79 15.35
CA LYS A 46 -21.07 10.93 16.06
C LYS A 46 -20.02 11.55 16.99
N LYS A 47 -19.55 12.73 16.60
CA LYS A 47 -18.58 13.57 17.33
C LYS A 47 -19.33 14.40 18.37
N THR A 48 -18.92 14.32 19.64
CA THR A 48 -19.23 15.33 20.65
C THR A 48 -18.09 15.41 21.67
N ILE A 49 -17.60 16.63 21.87
CA ILE A 49 -16.58 17.04 22.84
C ILE A 49 -17.29 17.41 24.14
N SER A 50 -16.73 17.02 25.30
CA SER A 50 -16.91 17.72 26.58
C SER A 50 -15.82 17.33 27.58
N ASP A 51 -15.07 18.33 28.06
CA ASP A 51 -14.06 18.26 29.13
C ASP A 51 -14.68 18.05 30.53
N LYS A 52 -13.97 17.34 31.42
CA LYS A 52 -13.44 17.85 32.72
C LYS A 52 -12.87 16.72 33.63
N GLY A 53 -11.60 16.90 34.03
CA GLY A 53 -10.99 16.63 35.35
C GLY A 53 -10.97 15.22 35.95
N ASP A 54 -9.80 14.58 36.09
CA ASP A 54 -9.01 14.57 37.34
C ASP A 54 -7.68 13.80 37.17
N SER A 55 -6.73 14.03 38.07
CA SER A 55 -5.32 13.65 37.99
C SER A 55 -5.00 12.16 38.01
N MET A 56 -4.36 11.65 36.95
CA MET A 56 -3.37 10.56 37.00
C MET A 56 -2.56 10.56 35.70
N CYS A 57 -1.23 10.42 35.76
CA CYS A 57 -0.42 10.25 34.55
C CYS A 57 -0.64 8.84 34.00
N THR A 58 -1.67 8.67 33.16
CA THR A 58 -1.90 7.47 32.34
C THR A 58 -1.76 7.86 30.87
N LYS A 59 -0.53 8.08 30.41
CA LYS A 59 -0.29 8.29 28.98
C LYS A 59 -0.29 6.93 28.27
N SER A 60 -1.48 6.38 28.04
CA SER A 60 -1.74 5.13 27.31
C SER A 60 -2.32 5.36 25.92
N THR A 61 -2.15 6.55 25.34
CA THR A 61 -2.47 6.81 23.94
C THR A 61 -1.30 7.54 23.25
N CYS A 62 -0.54 6.78 22.47
CA CYS A 62 0.25 7.34 21.37
C CYS A 62 -0.73 7.72 20.25
N ASP A 63 -1.40 8.87 20.37
CA ASP A 63 -2.38 9.37 19.39
C ASP A 63 -1.73 9.97 18.12
N SER A 64 -0.59 9.43 17.70
CA SER A 64 0.13 9.90 16.52
C SER A 64 0.92 8.78 15.86
N ILE A 65 0.30 7.60 15.69
CA ILE A 65 0.79 6.61 14.74
C ILE A 65 0.30 7.09 13.37
N ASP A 66 1.22 7.57 12.54
CA ASP A 66 0.93 7.80 11.12
C ASP A 66 0.26 6.54 10.55
N PRO A 67 -0.76 6.66 9.70
CA PRO A 67 -1.48 5.49 9.18
C PRO A 67 -0.64 4.79 8.09
N VAL A 68 0.57 4.36 8.42
CA VAL A 68 1.57 3.74 7.52
C VAL A 68 1.01 2.48 6.87
N SER A 69 0.10 1.77 7.54
CA SER A 69 -0.56 0.59 6.99
C SER A 69 -1.72 0.91 6.03
N ASN A 70 -2.06 2.19 5.82
CA ASN A 70 -3.06 2.59 4.83
C ASN A 70 -2.38 2.87 3.49
N PRO A 71 -2.71 2.17 2.39
CA PRO A 71 -2.07 2.40 1.10
C PRO A 71 -2.25 3.85 0.58
N VAL A 72 -3.34 4.53 0.95
CA VAL A 72 -3.56 5.95 0.60
C VAL A 72 -2.52 6.87 1.24
N TYR A 73 -2.02 6.53 2.43
CA TYR A 73 -0.95 7.28 3.08
C TYR A 73 0.31 7.29 2.21
N ASN A 74 0.71 6.13 1.67
CA ASN A 74 1.85 6.03 0.78
C ASN A 74 1.63 6.83 -0.51
N MET A 75 0.40 6.84 -1.05
CA MET A 75 0.06 7.69 -2.20
C MET A 75 0.24 9.19 -1.90
N HIS A 76 -0.12 9.65 -0.70
CA HIS A 76 0.16 11.03 -0.28
C HIS A 76 1.66 11.31 -0.18
N GLN A 77 2.44 10.36 0.32
CA GLN A 77 3.90 10.52 0.42
C GLN A 77 4.58 10.53 -0.95
N ILE A 78 4.13 9.69 -1.90
CA ILE A 78 4.59 9.70 -3.29
C ILE A 78 4.40 11.09 -3.92
N VAL A 79 3.23 11.70 -3.72
CA VAL A 79 2.95 13.06 -4.22
C VAL A 79 3.93 14.06 -3.62
N LYS A 80 4.13 14.05 -2.29
CA LYS A 80 5.04 14.96 -1.59
C LYS A 80 6.47 14.80 -2.10
N GLN A 81 6.97 13.57 -2.21
CA GLN A 81 8.31 13.28 -2.72
C GLN A 81 8.45 13.67 -4.20
N SER A 82 7.39 13.54 -5.00
CA SER A 82 7.37 13.97 -6.40
C SER A 82 7.43 15.50 -6.58
N ILE A 83 6.99 16.29 -5.59
CA ILE A 83 7.17 17.76 -5.61
C ILE A 83 8.64 18.11 -5.41
N LEU A 84 9.28 17.50 -4.41
CA LEU A 84 10.70 17.73 -4.10
C LEU A 84 11.59 17.30 -5.27
N LEU A 85 11.30 16.13 -5.84
CA LEU A 85 12.02 15.62 -7.00
C LEU A 85 11.86 16.55 -8.22
N GLU A 86 10.66 17.07 -8.49
CA GLU A 86 10.47 18.06 -9.55
C GLU A 86 11.37 19.28 -9.36
N GLU A 87 11.48 19.80 -8.14
CA GLU A 87 12.33 20.96 -7.86
C GLU A 87 13.81 20.67 -8.17
N HIS A 88 14.30 19.50 -7.77
CA HIS A 88 15.67 19.05 -8.07
C HIS A 88 15.92 18.88 -9.57
N LEU A 89 14.92 18.42 -10.33
CA LEU A 89 15.04 18.23 -11.78
C LEU A 89 14.95 19.56 -12.54
N ALA A 90 14.02 20.44 -12.15
CA ALA A 90 13.75 21.70 -12.84
C ALA A 90 14.87 22.72 -12.66
N ASN A 91 15.47 22.81 -11.46
CA ASN A 91 16.48 23.81 -11.16
C ASN A 91 17.90 23.24 -11.24
N LYS A 92 18.70 23.73 -12.21
CA LYS A 92 20.10 23.32 -12.38
C LYS A 92 20.95 23.51 -11.13
N SER A 93 20.72 24.54 -10.32
CA SER A 93 21.52 24.76 -9.09
C SER A 93 21.19 23.79 -7.96
N LYS A 94 20.04 23.10 -8.03
CA LYS A 94 19.60 22.09 -7.04
C LYS A 94 19.74 20.66 -7.58
N ARG A 95 20.24 20.49 -8.80
CA ARG A 95 20.33 19.18 -9.47
C ARG A 95 21.50 18.38 -8.93
N CYS A 96 21.25 17.65 -7.85
CA CYS A 96 22.20 16.72 -7.26
C CYS A 96 21.85 15.29 -7.67
N ARG A 97 22.81 14.56 -8.25
CA ARG A 97 22.59 13.19 -8.74
C ARG A 97 22.18 12.24 -7.62
N ASP A 98 22.83 12.34 -6.47
CA ASP A 98 22.55 11.48 -5.32
C ASP A 98 21.16 11.77 -4.72
N CYS A 99 20.80 13.05 -4.60
CA CYS A 99 19.48 13.45 -4.12
C CYS A 99 18.36 12.95 -5.04
N ILE A 100 18.53 13.11 -6.36
CA ILE A 100 17.55 12.66 -7.36
C ILE A 100 17.38 11.15 -7.30
N THR A 101 18.48 10.40 -7.28
CA THR A 101 18.47 8.93 -7.14
C THR A 101 17.74 8.52 -5.86
N LYS A 102 18.05 9.16 -4.72
CA LYS A 102 17.37 8.89 -3.44
C LYS A 102 15.87 9.13 -3.52
N HIS A 103 15.44 10.24 -4.11
CA HIS A 103 14.01 10.53 -4.28
C HIS A 103 13.31 9.49 -5.15
N PHE A 104 13.91 9.09 -6.28
CA PHE A 104 13.37 8.02 -7.11
C PHE A 104 13.24 6.71 -6.35
N SER A 105 14.31 6.24 -5.70
CA SER A 105 14.27 5.00 -4.91
C SER A 105 13.20 5.04 -3.81
N HIS A 106 13.06 6.18 -3.13
CA HIS A 106 12.05 6.35 -2.10
C HIS A 106 10.62 6.31 -2.67
N ILE A 107 10.37 7.01 -3.79
CA ILE A 107 9.06 7.01 -4.44
C ILE A 107 8.69 5.60 -4.94
N ILE A 108 9.64 4.89 -5.56
CA ILE A 108 9.44 3.53 -6.05
C ILE A 108 9.07 2.60 -4.89
N GLY A 109 9.83 2.63 -3.79
CA GLY A 109 9.53 1.82 -2.60
C GLY A 109 8.15 2.10 -2.02
N LEU A 110 7.75 3.38 -1.93
CA LEU A 110 6.41 3.75 -1.49
C LEU A 110 5.31 3.23 -2.43
N ALA A 111 5.55 3.25 -3.74
CA ALA A 111 4.58 2.77 -4.74
C ALA A 111 4.40 1.25 -4.66
N GLU A 112 5.50 0.51 -4.56
CA GLU A 112 5.48 -0.95 -4.39
C GLU A 112 4.79 -1.34 -3.08
N GLU A 113 5.11 -0.64 -1.98
CA GLU A 113 4.47 -0.87 -0.69
C GLU A 113 2.98 -0.52 -0.72
N ALA A 114 2.56 0.56 -1.41
CA ALA A 114 1.15 0.91 -1.55
C ALA A 114 0.36 -0.20 -2.24
N VAL A 115 0.91 -0.77 -3.33
CA VAL A 115 0.32 -1.92 -4.04
C VAL A 115 0.25 -3.13 -3.12
N MET A 116 1.34 -3.44 -2.41
CA MET A 116 1.40 -4.56 -1.47
C MET A 116 0.34 -4.45 -0.37
N LEU A 117 0.22 -3.28 0.27
CA LEU A 117 -0.75 -3.01 1.33
C LEU A 117 -2.20 -3.07 0.84
N ALA A 118 -2.47 -2.69 -0.41
CA ALA A 118 -3.80 -2.78 -1.00
C ALA A 118 -4.19 -4.22 -1.41
N CYS A 119 -3.21 -5.11 -1.60
CA CYS A 119 -3.39 -6.50 -2.04
C CYS A 119 -4.34 -6.58 -3.26
N GLU A 120 -5.36 -7.44 -3.21
CA GLU A 120 -6.35 -7.61 -4.29
C GLU A 120 -7.16 -6.34 -4.58
N ASN A 121 -7.24 -5.42 -3.61
CA ASN A 121 -7.97 -4.17 -3.74
C ASN A 121 -7.16 -3.06 -4.43
N ALA A 122 -5.91 -3.29 -4.82
CA ALA A 122 -5.08 -2.30 -5.51
C ALA A 122 -5.76 -1.71 -6.75
N LYS A 123 -6.58 -2.50 -7.45
CA LYS A 123 -7.38 -2.09 -8.61
C LYS A 123 -8.42 -1.00 -8.30
N ASN A 124 -8.82 -0.87 -7.03
CA ASN A 124 -9.80 0.12 -6.60
C ASN A 124 -9.18 1.51 -6.36
N TYR A 125 -7.85 1.61 -6.40
CA TYR A 125 -7.11 2.84 -6.21
C TYR A 125 -6.58 3.36 -7.56
N PRO A 126 -7.03 4.52 -8.05
CA PRO A 126 -6.61 5.01 -9.36
C PRO A 126 -5.10 5.17 -9.46
N TYR A 127 -4.52 4.75 -10.58
CA TYR A 127 -3.08 4.80 -10.87
C TYR A 127 -2.19 3.92 -9.98
N MET A 128 -2.66 3.34 -8.87
CA MET A 128 -1.77 2.68 -7.91
C MET A 128 -0.94 1.54 -8.52
N LEU A 129 -1.55 0.72 -9.39
CA LEU A 129 -0.88 -0.42 -10.03
C LEU A 129 0.15 -0.03 -11.09
N GLU A 130 0.01 1.13 -11.74
CA GLU A 130 0.91 1.57 -12.81
C GLU A 130 2.13 2.35 -12.29
N LEU A 131 2.03 2.92 -11.08
CA LEU A 131 3.08 3.80 -10.55
C LEU A 131 4.44 3.13 -10.34
N PRO A 132 4.56 1.89 -9.82
CA PRO A 132 5.87 1.25 -9.66
C PRO A 132 6.64 1.21 -10.98
N ASP A 133 6.01 0.76 -12.06
CA ASP A 133 6.63 0.67 -13.38
C ASP A 133 6.90 2.06 -13.96
N PHE A 134 5.95 2.99 -13.83
CA PHE A 134 6.11 4.37 -14.29
C PHE A 134 7.36 5.03 -13.68
N TYR A 135 7.51 4.98 -12.36
CA TYR A 135 8.66 5.60 -11.69
C TYR A 135 9.96 4.85 -11.95
N ASN A 136 9.93 3.52 -12.05
CA ASN A 136 11.11 2.75 -12.47
C ASN A 136 11.58 3.13 -13.87
N ASN A 137 10.67 3.36 -14.81
CA ASN A 137 11.02 3.77 -16.17
C ASN A 137 11.63 5.18 -16.19
N LEU A 138 11.07 6.14 -15.45
CA LEU A 138 11.69 7.46 -15.29
C LEU A 138 13.08 7.37 -14.64
N PHE A 139 13.23 6.50 -13.65
CA PHE A 139 14.51 6.32 -12.99
C PHE A 139 15.58 5.72 -13.92
N LYS A 140 15.20 4.76 -14.77
CA LYS A 140 16.10 4.24 -15.83
C LYS A 140 16.55 5.34 -16.78
N LYS A 141 15.61 6.16 -17.28
CA LYS A 141 15.93 7.34 -18.13
C LYS A 141 16.90 8.30 -17.45
N TRP A 142 16.76 8.49 -16.13
CA TRP A 142 17.67 9.32 -15.34
C TRP A 142 19.08 8.74 -15.28
N LEU A 143 19.21 7.42 -15.08
CA LEU A 143 20.51 6.75 -14.98
C LEU A 143 21.29 6.73 -16.31
N GLU A 144 20.59 6.72 -17.45
CA GLU A 144 21.23 6.69 -18.76
C GLU A 144 21.94 8.01 -19.10
N LYS A 145 21.25 9.16 -18.92
CA LYS A 145 21.80 10.45 -19.34
C LYS A 145 21.13 11.65 -18.65
N ASP A 146 21.94 12.52 -18.04
CA ASP A 146 21.44 13.75 -17.38
C ASP A 146 20.70 14.74 -18.32
N SER A 147 20.88 14.63 -19.64
CA SER A 147 20.21 15.53 -20.60
C SER A 147 18.70 15.34 -20.68
N THR A 148 18.17 14.21 -20.19
CA THR A 148 16.73 13.91 -20.16
C THR A 148 16.01 14.58 -18.97
N CYS A 149 16.74 15.30 -18.11
CA CYS A 149 16.20 15.82 -16.85
C CYS A 149 14.93 16.67 -17.01
N LEU A 150 14.83 17.51 -18.05
CA LEU A 150 13.63 18.32 -18.30
C LEU A 150 12.45 17.50 -18.84
N GLU A 151 12.74 16.46 -19.63
CA GLU A 151 11.73 15.50 -20.11
C GLU A 151 11.14 14.73 -18.92
N ILE A 152 12.01 14.14 -18.09
CA ILE A 152 11.64 13.45 -16.85
C ILE A 152 10.84 14.37 -15.94
N CYS A 153 11.27 15.63 -15.78
CA CYS A 153 10.56 16.64 -15.01
C CYS A 153 9.13 16.87 -15.52
N SER A 154 8.93 16.92 -16.84
CA SER A 154 7.63 17.10 -17.46
C SER A 154 6.70 15.90 -17.22
N GLU A 155 7.22 14.68 -17.43
CA GLU A 155 6.47 13.44 -17.18
C GLU A 155 6.08 13.30 -15.70
N LEU A 156 7.03 13.57 -14.78
CA LEU A 156 6.80 13.58 -13.34
C LEU A 156 5.71 14.59 -12.96
N ARG A 157 5.74 15.79 -13.54
CA ARG A 157 4.74 16.84 -13.28
C ARG A 157 3.34 16.40 -13.71
N ASN A 158 3.22 15.74 -14.85
CA ASN A 158 1.95 15.29 -15.39
C ASN A 158 1.30 14.22 -14.51
N ILE A 159 2.06 13.20 -14.09
CA ILE A 159 1.51 12.19 -13.18
C ILE A 159 1.19 12.80 -11.81
N ARG A 160 2.06 13.66 -11.26
CA ARG A 160 1.83 14.25 -9.93
C ARG A 160 0.53 15.04 -9.88
N LYS A 161 0.22 15.84 -10.91
CA LYS A 161 -1.04 16.58 -10.98
C LYS A 161 -2.26 15.65 -10.89
N LYS A 162 -2.25 14.54 -11.63
CA LYS A 162 -3.31 13.51 -11.56
C LYS A 162 -3.42 12.90 -10.17
N LEU A 163 -2.28 12.59 -9.54
CA LEU A 163 -2.27 12.01 -8.20
C LEU A 163 -2.77 13.00 -7.13
N ILE A 164 -2.43 14.28 -7.23
CA ILE A 164 -2.96 15.33 -6.33
C ILE A 164 -4.49 15.38 -6.44
N ALA A 165 -4.99 15.42 -7.67
CA ALA A 165 -6.41 15.51 -7.98
C ALA A 165 -7.19 14.34 -7.31
N VAL A 166 -6.73 13.11 -7.53
CA VAL A 166 -7.36 11.91 -6.95
C VAL A 166 -7.18 11.81 -5.43
N TYR A 167 -5.95 11.91 -4.93
CA TYR A 167 -5.64 11.50 -3.55
C TYR A 167 -5.75 12.63 -2.53
N PHE A 168 -5.63 13.90 -2.92
CA PHE A 168 -5.79 15.04 -2.02
C PHE A 168 -7.16 15.69 -2.13
N TYR A 169 -7.72 15.75 -3.35
CA TYR A 169 -9.00 16.42 -3.59
C TYR A 169 -10.18 15.45 -3.81
N GLY A 170 -9.92 14.14 -3.90
CA GLY A 170 -10.96 13.12 -4.07
C GLY A 170 -11.73 13.26 -5.37
N ASP A 171 -11.07 13.74 -6.42
CA ASP A 171 -11.62 14.31 -7.65
C ASP A 171 -13.14 14.48 -7.76
N LYS A 172 -13.56 15.66 -7.32
CA LYS A 172 -14.68 16.42 -7.90
C LYS A 172 -14.29 17.19 -9.19
N TYR A 173 -13.03 17.16 -9.63
CA TYR A 173 -12.57 17.94 -10.79
C TYR A 173 -12.10 17.02 -11.92
N LYS A 174 -12.84 17.01 -13.02
CA LYS A 174 -12.48 16.34 -14.27
C LYS A 174 -11.24 17.04 -14.85
N ILE A 175 -10.15 16.28 -15.02
CA ILE A 175 -8.95 16.70 -15.77
C ILE A 175 -9.25 16.62 -17.26
#